data_AF-A0A3B9FQN0-F1
#
_entry.id   AF-A0A3B9FQN0-F1
#
_cell.length_a   1.000
_cell.length_b   1.000
_cell.length_c   1.000
_cell.angle_alpha   90.00
_cell.angle_beta   90.00
_cell.angle_gamma   90.00
#
_symmetry.space_group_name_H-M   'P 1'
#
loop_
_entity.id
_entity.type
_entity.pdbx_description
1 polymer ?
#
loop_
_entity_poly.entity_id
_entity_poly.type
_entity_poly.pdbx_seq_one_letter_code
_entity_poly.pdbx_strand_id
1 'polypeptide(L)'
;MSTSSEPSEKKATRSQKKGAKEILRLGLKALSYRRDLLSQDELDALSSTCAALQESLSTKSVIGVQLEEKAKAVDEALQKSGGLYYHKKGWVENIEMLLVAAIVVIGIRSFFLQPFIIPTNSMYPSFYGMQPHVYEAQEEPNFAERVVDKILLGASHYKLEAQSSGKLYLVMQEGGRTSRQVTSSFPNGRFFLIPTLVNEFVFEIGGKEHLLQVPAEFDLNELLARKFAGISDLNQLERVVKPDLGYTGSRLKLSDDPFEEGDVVLAFDILLGDALFVDRFTYNFVKPEAGDPAVFRTGSIDEFNHELGTFPQDPMPMPRIGEDKYYIKRLVGEPGDKLRLTIPQEFGTKKFTGNRNFADLVVRGDPAILERNGQPTTGCIAFDE
;
A
#
# COMPACT_ATOMS: atom_id res chain seq x y z
N MET A 1 -4.07 -7.16 -79.72
CA MET A 1 -4.63 -6.05 -78.93
C MET A 1 -4.40 -6.37 -77.47
N SER A 2 -3.40 -5.73 -76.88
CA SER A 2 -3.04 -5.88 -75.47
C SER A 2 -4.05 -5.12 -74.62
N THR A 3 -4.76 -5.82 -73.73
CA THR A 3 -5.62 -5.20 -72.73
C THR A 3 -4.75 -4.70 -71.58
N SER A 4 -4.44 -3.40 -71.62
CA SER A 4 -3.87 -2.65 -70.50
C SER A 4 -4.87 -2.62 -69.35
N SER A 5 -4.56 -3.31 -68.26
CA SER A 5 -5.29 -3.22 -67.00
C SER A 5 -4.94 -1.91 -66.30
N GLU A 6 -5.89 -0.97 -66.24
CA GLU A 6 -5.77 0.25 -65.43
C GLU A 6 -5.58 -0.10 -63.94
N PRO A 7 -4.67 0.58 -63.21
CA PRO A 7 -4.48 0.34 -61.79
C PRO A 7 -5.67 0.94 -61.01
N SER A 8 -6.37 0.10 -60.25
CA SER A 8 -7.62 0.44 -59.56
C SER A 8 -7.49 1.63 -58.59
N GLU A 9 -8.35 2.64 -58.76
CA GLU A 9 -8.53 3.82 -57.89
C GLU A 9 -9.17 3.48 -56.52
N LYS A 10 -8.66 2.47 -55.82
CA LYS A 10 -9.19 2.11 -54.49
C LYS A 10 -8.64 3.05 -53.42
N LYS A 11 -9.54 3.58 -52.57
CA LYS A 11 -9.18 4.38 -51.39
C LYS A 11 -8.28 3.58 -50.45
N ALA A 12 -7.33 4.27 -49.81
CA ALA A 12 -6.39 3.67 -48.87
C ALA A 12 -7.11 3.01 -47.68
N THR A 13 -6.73 1.77 -47.38
CA THR A 13 -7.27 1.00 -46.26
C THR A 13 -6.75 1.51 -44.91
N ARG A 14 -7.41 1.13 -43.81
CA ARG A 14 -6.97 1.47 -42.44
C ARG A 14 -5.57 0.91 -42.13
N SER A 15 -5.25 -0.28 -42.64
CA SER A 15 -3.94 -0.91 -42.49
C SER A 15 -2.85 -0.12 -43.22
N GLN A 16 -3.07 0.24 -44.49
CA GLN A 16 -2.12 1.07 -45.27
C GLN A 16 -1.88 2.42 -44.61
N LYS A 17 -2.94 3.09 -44.12
CA LYS A 17 -2.79 4.35 -43.37
C LYS A 17 -2.00 4.18 -42.09
N LYS A 18 -2.17 3.06 -41.37
CA LYS A 18 -1.40 2.76 -40.15
C LYS A 18 0.08 2.54 -40.47
N GLY A 19 0.39 1.74 -41.49
CA GLY A 19 1.77 1.50 -41.93
C GLY A 19 2.47 2.78 -42.40
N ALA A 20 1.79 3.59 -43.23
CA ALA A 20 2.31 4.88 -43.68
C ALA A 20 2.59 5.86 -42.53
N LYS A 21 1.72 5.89 -41.50
CA LYS A 21 1.96 6.69 -40.29
C LYS A 21 3.19 6.22 -39.50
N GLU A 22 3.41 4.90 -39.42
CA GLU A 22 4.55 4.35 -38.71
C GLU A 22 5.87 4.68 -39.42
N ILE A 23 5.92 4.50 -40.74
CA ILE A 23 7.08 4.88 -41.56
C ILE A 23 7.35 6.38 -41.47
N LEU A 24 6.30 7.22 -41.55
CA LEU A 24 6.44 8.67 -41.37
C LEU A 24 7.00 9.02 -39.98
N ARG A 25 6.49 8.37 -38.92
CA ARG A 25 6.99 8.57 -37.55
C ARG A 25 8.48 8.23 -37.45
N LEU A 26 8.92 7.12 -38.05
CA LEU A 26 10.34 6.74 -38.08
C LEU A 26 11.18 7.76 -38.86
N GLY A 27 10.68 8.25 -40.01
CA GLY A 27 11.30 9.30 -40.83
C GLY A 27 11.53 10.59 -40.04
N LEU A 28 10.49 11.10 -39.40
CA LEU A 28 10.56 12.31 -38.57
C LEU A 28 11.48 12.13 -37.36
N LYS A 29 11.47 10.95 -36.73
CA LYS A 29 12.39 10.62 -35.64
C LYS A 29 13.84 10.59 -36.12
N ALA A 30 14.13 9.94 -37.24
CA ALA A 30 15.49 9.95 -37.81
C ALA A 30 15.95 11.38 -38.12
N LEU A 31 15.08 12.22 -38.70
CA LEU A 31 15.36 13.64 -38.92
C LEU A 31 15.65 14.41 -37.64
N SER A 32 14.92 14.17 -36.54
CA SER A 32 15.15 14.91 -35.29
C SER A 32 16.43 14.50 -34.57
N TYR A 33 16.78 13.21 -34.61
CA TYR A 33 17.89 12.66 -33.83
C TYR A 33 19.21 12.53 -34.59
N ARG A 34 19.21 12.59 -35.93
CA ARG A 34 20.42 12.43 -36.76
C ARG A 34 20.73 13.63 -37.64
N ARG A 35 19.99 14.73 -37.52
CA ARG A 35 20.11 15.89 -38.43
C ARG A 35 21.55 16.37 -38.62
N ASP A 36 22.31 16.39 -37.54
CA ASP A 36 23.70 16.80 -37.43
C ASP A 36 24.71 15.78 -38.00
N LEU A 37 24.28 14.54 -38.20
CA LEU A 37 25.10 13.43 -38.70
C LEU A 37 24.84 13.10 -40.19
N LEU A 38 23.82 13.70 -40.80
CA LEU A 38 23.43 13.45 -42.19
C LEU A 38 24.14 14.42 -43.13
N SER A 39 24.49 13.94 -44.32
CA SER A 39 24.89 14.84 -45.41
C SER A 39 23.70 15.70 -45.86
N GLN A 40 23.99 16.85 -46.48
CA GLN A 40 22.96 17.79 -46.91
C GLN A 40 21.96 17.12 -47.89
N ASP A 41 22.48 16.28 -48.81
CA ASP A 41 21.67 15.55 -49.78
C ASP A 41 20.72 14.54 -49.11
N GLU A 42 21.20 13.83 -48.08
CA GLU A 42 20.38 12.86 -47.32
C GLU A 42 19.30 13.54 -46.48
N LEU A 43 19.63 14.69 -45.89
CA LEU A 43 18.69 15.49 -45.12
C LEU A 43 17.57 16.05 -46.00
N ASP A 44 17.92 16.59 -47.17
CA ASP A 44 16.96 17.13 -48.13
C ASP A 44 16.08 16.01 -48.73
N ALA A 45 16.65 14.84 -49.02
CA ALA A 45 15.90 13.68 -49.48
C ALA A 45 14.93 13.13 -48.41
N LEU A 46 15.38 12.97 -47.16
CA LEU A 46 14.53 12.44 -46.09
C LEU A 46 13.44 13.44 -45.68
N SER A 47 13.76 14.74 -45.61
CA SER A 47 12.80 15.78 -45.25
C SER A 47 11.71 15.98 -46.32
N SER A 48 12.08 16.02 -47.59
CA SER A 48 11.13 16.18 -48.71
C SER A 48 10.19 14.98 -48.84
N THR A 49 10.70 13.75 -48.73
CA THR A 49 9.88 12.53 -48.75
C THR A 49 8.93 12.44 -47.55
N CYS A 50 9.40 12.79 -46.34
CA CYS A 50 8.54 12.86 -45.15
C CYS A 50 7.44 13.90 -45.30
N ALA A 51 7.75 15.10 -45.81
CA ALA A 51 6.76 16.14 -46.06
C ALA A 51 5.69 15.70 -47.07
N ALA A 52 6.11 15.08 -48.17
CA ALA A 52 5.19 14.57 -49.20
C ALA A 52 4.25 13.46 -48.69
N LEU A 53 4.74 12.60 -47.79
CA LEU A 53 3.94 11.57 -47.12
C LEU A 53 2.99 12.15 -46.08
N GLN A 54 3.43 13.15 -45.31
CA GLN A 54 2.61 13.86 -44.33
C GLN A 54 1.44 14.60 -44.99
N GLU A 55 1.68 15.28 -46.11
CA GLU A 55 0.64 15.93 -46.92
C GLU A 55 -0.36 14.93 -47.50
N SER A 56 0.12 13.76 -47.95
CA SER A 56 -0.76 12.68 -48.40
C SER A 56 -1.66 12.21 -47.25
N LEU A 57 -1.11 12.03 -46.05
CA LEU A 57 -1.85 11.57 -44.88
C LEU A 57 -2.84 12.60 -44.29
N SER A 58 -2.64 13.91 -44.53
CA SER A 58 -3.56 14.97 -44.09
C SER A 58 -4.79 15.11 -45.01
N THR A 59 -4.72 14.58 -46.23
CA THR A 59 -5.81 14.63 -47.21
C THR A 59 -6.93 13.63 -46.87
N LYS A 60 -8.21 14.05 -46.91
CA LYS A 60 -9.38 13.22 -46.53
C LYS A 60 -9.55 11.95 -47.37
N SER A 61 -9.23 12.01 -48.66
CA SER A 61 -9.38 10.89 -49.61
C SER A 61 -8.05 10.67 -50.34
N VAL A 62 -7.39 9.57 -50.01
CA VAL A 62 -6.06 9.21 -50.57
C VAL A 62 -6.19 7.87 -51.26
N ILE A 63 -5.60 7.76 -52.44
CA ILE A 63 -5.51 6.52 -53.22
C ILE A 63 -4.47 5.60 -52.57
N GLY A 64 -4.81 4.33 -52.34
CA GLY A 64 -3.94 3.40 -51.63
C GLY A 64 -2.56 3.24 -52.29
N VAL A 65 -2.54 3.16 -53.62
CA VAL A 65 -1.30 3.00 -54.42
C VAL A 65 -0.36 4.19 -54.24
N GLN A 66 -0.87 5.42 -54.33
CA GLN A 66 -0.06 6.64 -54.15
C GLN A 66 0.46 6.78 -52.71
N LEU A 67 -0.34 6.36 -51.72
CA LEU A 67 0.09 6.37 -50.32
C LEU A 67 1.23 5.37 -50.08
N GLU A 68 1.15 4.19 -50.69
CA GLU A 68 2.14 3.14 -50.58
C GLU A 68 3.45 3.49 -51.31
N GLU A 69 3.35 4.13 -52.47
CA GLU A 69 4.50 4.68 -53.20
C GLU A 69 5.24 5.75 -52.39
N LYS A 70 4.51 6.72 -51.81
CA LYS A 70 5.10 7.74 -50.92
C LYS A 70 5.68 7.14 -49.64
N ALA A 71 5.02 6.12 -49.07
CA ALA A 71 5.54 5.42 -47.90
C ALA A 71 6.84 4.66 -48.24
N LYS A 72 6.91 4.03 -49.42
CA LYS A 72 8.11 3.35 -49.91
C LYS A 72 9.26 4.32 -50.16
N ALA A 73 8.99 5.52 -50.69
CA ALA A 73 10.00 6.56 -50.86
C ALA A 73 10.63 7.00 -49.52
N VAL A 74 9.83 7.12 -48.45
CA VAL A 74 10.34 7.38 -47.10
C VAL A 74 11.12 6.19 -46.56
N ASP A 75 10.67 4.94 -46.80
CA ASP A 75 11.40 3.74 -46.39
C ASP A 75 12.78 3.64 -47.06
N GLU A 76 12.87 3.93 -48.36
CA GLU A 76 14.12 3.95 -49.13
C GLU A 76 15.06 5.08 -48.65
N ALA A 77 14.53 6.26 -48.33
CA ALA A 77 15.31 7.33 -47.73
C ALA A 77 15.84 6.92 -46.35
N LEU A 78 15.00 6.27 -45.54
CA LEU A 78 15.36 5.75 -44.21
C LEU A 78 16.39 4.61 -44.26
N GLN A 79 16.42 3.78 -45.31
CA GLN A 79 17.48 2.77 -45.49
C GLN A 79 18.87 3.41 -45.50
N LYS A 80 18.99 4.58 -46.14
CA LYS A 80 20.27 5.28 -46.29
C LYS A 80 20.58 6.15 -45.07
N SER A 81 19.58 6.86 -44.56
CA SER A 81 19.76 7.92 -43.56
C SER A 81 19.32 7.55 -42.13
N GLY A 82 18.52 6.50 -41.96
CA GLY A 82 17.83 6.17 -40.71
C GLY A 82 18.71 5.58 -39.61
N GLY A 83 19.89 5.02 -39.95
CA GLY A 83 20.83 4.46 -38.98
C GLY A 83 20.18 3.47 -38.00
N LEU A 84 20.47 3.61 -36.70
CA LEU A 84 19.91 2.77 -35.63
C LEU A 84 18.38 2.90 -35.44
N TYR A 85 17.73 3.84 -36.12
CA TYR A 85 16.28 4.04 -36.08
C TYR A 85 15.56 3.33 -37.23
N TYR A 86 16.28 2.90 -38.28
CA TYR A 86 15.74 2.06 -39.35
C TYR A 86 15.69 0.60 -38.89
N HIS A 87 14.55 -0.09 -39.08
CA HIS A 87 14.33 -1.48 -38.64
C HIS A 87 14.54 -1.75 -37.14
N LYS A 88 14.38 -0.75 -36.26
CA LYS A 88 14.34 -0.99 -34.81
C LYS A 88 13.18 -1.95 -34.53
N LYS A 89 13.45 -3.13 -33.95
CA LYS A 89 12.40 -4.07 -33.54
C LYS A 89 11.48 -3.33 -32.56
N GLY A 90 10.17 -3.31 -32.80
CA GLY A 90 9.21 -2.49 -32.03
C GLY A 90 9.27 -2.68 -30.50
N TRP A 91 9.78 -3.81 -30.02
CA TRP A 91 10.00 -4.03 -28.58
C TRP A 91 11.08 -3.13 -27.97
N VAL A 92 12.10 -2.73 -28.74
CA VAL A 92 13.14 -1.80 -28.27
C VAL A 92 12.57 -0.41 -27.99
N GLU A 93 11.63 0.05 -28.83
CA GLU A 93 10.94 1.33 -28.57
C GLU A 93 10.08 1.26 -27.31
N ASN A 94 9.40 0.13 -27.08
CA ASN A 94 8.62 -0.06 -25.86
C ASN A 94 9.51 -0.05 -24.61
N ILE A 95 10.70 -0.65 -24.68
CA ILE A 95 11.67 -0.60 -23.57
C ILE A 95 12.17 0.82 -23.33
N GLU A 96 12.51 1.56 -24.38
CA GLU A 96 12.95 2.96 -24.28
C GLU A 96 11.86 3.82 -23.63
N MET A 97 10.61 3.70 -24.08
CA MET A 97 9.47 4.39 -23.49
C MET A 97 9.21 3.97 -22.04
N LEU A 98 9.30 2.67 -21.73
CA LEU A 98 9.14 2.16 -20.36
C LEU A 98 10.24 2.68 -19.45
N LEU A 99 11.49 2.74 -19.92
CA LEU A 99 12.61 3.29 -19.17
C LEU A 99 12.43 4.78 -18.89
N VAL A 100 12.04 5.58 -19.90
CA VAL A 100 11.75 7.00 -19.72
C VAL A 100 10.59 7.19 -18.73
N ALA A 101 9.50 6.44 -18.88
CA ALA A 101 8.38 6.49 -17.95
C ALA A 101 8.80 6.08 -16.53
N ALA A 102 9.62 5.04 -16.39
CA ALA A 102 10.14 4.59 -15.10
C ALA A 102 11.01 5.67 -14.43
N ILE A 103 11.92 6.32 -15.17
CA ILE A 103 12.75 7.41 -14.65
C ILE A 103 11.86 8.58 -14.18
N VAL A 104 10.86 8.97 -14.98
CA VAL A 104 9.92 10.04 -14.60
C VAL A 104 9.15 9.68 -13.34
N VAL A 105 8.59 8.46 -13.26
CA VAL A 105 7.84 7.98 -12.08
C VAL A 105 8.74 7.89 -10.85
N ILE A 106 9.97 7.39 -10.99
CA ILE A 106 10.95 7.33 -9.89
C ILE A 106 11.33 8.75 -9.44
N GLY A 107 11.54 9.68 -10.37
CA GLY A 107 11.83 11.09 -10.07
C GLY A 107 10.71 11.77 -9.31
N ILE A 108 9.47 11.69 -9.82
CA ILE A 108 8.28 12.22 -9.14
C ILE A 108 8.14 11.60 -7.75
N ARG A 109 8.32 10.27 -7.65
CA ARG A 109 8.20 9.54 -6.38
C ARG A 109 9.24 9.95 -5.35
N SER A 110 10.46 10.20 -5.81
CA SER A 110 11.59 10.48 -4.93
C SER A 110 11.54 11.90 -4.38
N PHE A 111 11.04 12.87 -5.17
CA PHE A 111 11.13 14.29 -4.83
C PHE A 111 9.79 14.96 -4.50
N PHE A 112 8.66 14.48 -5.04
CA PHE A 112 7.37 15.17 -4.94
C PHE A 112 6.33 14.36 -4.17
N LEU A 113 6.01 13.15 -4.63
CA LEU A 113 4.85 12.40 -4.15
C LEU A 113 5.21 10.95 -3.83
N GLN A 114 5.15 10.56 -2.56
CA GLN A 114 5.38 9.18 -2.16
C GLN A 114 4.05 8.47 -1.86
N PRO A 115 3.66 7.44 -2.65
CA PRO A 115 2.52 6.59 -2.31
C PRO A 115 2.80 5.86 -0.98
N PHE A 116 1.86 5.90 -0.05
CA PHE A 116 1.95 5.33 1.28
C PHE A 116 0.63 4.66 1.65
N ILE A 117 0.67 3.39 2.02
CA ILE A 117 -0.50 2.65 2.53
C ILE A 117 -0.35 2.61 4.05
N ILE A 118 -1.42 2.95 4.77
CA ILE A 118 -1.39 2.95 6.23
C ILE A 118 -1.63 1.53 6.75
N PRO A 119 -0.66 0.90 7.42
CA PRO A 119 -0.85 -0.47 7.89
C PRO A 119 -1.69 -0.55 9.18
N THR A 120 -1.69 0.49 10.02
CA THR A 120 -2.30 0.48 11.36
C THR A 120 -3.33 1.58 11.57
N ASN A 121 -4.29 1.35 12.46
CA ASN A 121 -5.34 2.34 12.79
C ASN A 121 -4.87 3.49 13.69
N SER A 122 -3.57 3.81 13.69
CA SER A 122 -3.03 4.81 14.59
C SER A 122 -3.36 6.27 14.22
N MET A 123 -3.94 6.48 13.03
CA MET A 123 -4.47 7.77 12.55
C MET A 123 -6.00 7.82 12.56
N TYR A 124 -6.66 6.80 13.10
CA TYR A 124 -8.11 6.75 13.24
C TYR A 124 -8.60 7.93 14.14
N PRO A 125 -9.73 8.59 13.81
CA PRO A 125 -10.67 8.29 12.72
C PRO A 125 -10.34 8.94 11.37
N SER A 126 -9.27 9.74 11.29
CA SER A 126 -8.99 10.55 10.10
C SER A 126 -8.49 9.74 8.91
N PHE A 127 -7.67 8.72 9.19
CA PHE A 127 -7.26 7.75 8.18
C PHE A 127 -7.40 6.35 8.73
N TYR A 128 -7.91 5.46 7.89
CA TYR A 128 -8.11 4.06 8.20
C TYR A 128 -6.88 3.26 7.79
N GLY A 129 -6.31 2.51 8.73
CA GLY A 129 -5.36 1.46 8.40
C GLY A 129 -6.07 0.20 7.92
N MET A 130 -5.39 -0.93 8.01
CA MET A 130 -6.02 -2.22 7.68
C MET A 130 -7.27 -2.45 8.54
N GLN A 131 -8.41 -2.68 7.89
CA GLN A 131 -9.70 -2.89 8.55
C GLN A 131 -10.11 -4.36 8.50
N PRO A 132 -10.57 -4.94 9.61
CA PRO A 132 -11.19 -6.25 9.59
C PRO A 132 -12.65 -6.16 9.15
N HIS A 133 -13.04 -7.03 8.23
CA HIS A 133 -14.44 -7.32 7.94
C HIS A 133 -14.74 -8.75 8.34
N VAL A 134 -15.38 -8.94 9.50
CA VAL A 134 -15.69 -10.26 10.07
C VAL A 134 -16.99 -10.78 9.46
N TYR A 135 -16.98 -12.03 9.01
CA TYR A 135 -18.15 -12.71 8.48
C TYR A 135 -18.84 -13.53 9.55
N GLU A 136 -20.16 -13.60 9.46
CA GLU A 136 -20.95 -14.64 10.11
C GLU A 136 -20.86 -15.95 9.28
N ALA A 137 -21.07 -17.10 9.92
CA ALA A 137 -20.77 -18.43 9.36
C ALA A 137 -21.44 -18.78 8.01
N GLN A 138 -22.42 -17.99 7.55
CA GLN A 138 -23.17 -18.20 6.31
C GLN A 138 -22.98 -17.09 5.27
N GLU A 139 -22.21 -16.04 5.58
CA GLU A 139 -22.03 -14.85 4.74
C GLU A 139 -20.63 -14.79 4.09
N GLU A 140 -19.90 -15.91 4.05
CA GLU A 140 -18.57 -15.93 3.44
C GLU A 140 -18.62 -15.66 1.92
N PRO A 141 -17.70 -14.84 1.40
CA PRO A 141 -17.66 -14.52 -0.02
C PRO A 141 -17.21 -15.75 -0.82
N ASN A 142 -17.84 -15.95 -1.97
CA ASN A 142 -17.43 -16.98 -2.92
C ASN A 142 -16.12 -16.59 -3.63
N PHE A 143 -15.55 -17.49 -4.44
CA PHE A 143 -14.27 -17.24 -5.11
C PHE A 143 -14.30 -16.00 -6.03
N ALA A 144 -15.40 -15.76 -6.73
CA ALA A 144 -15.51 -14.62 -7.64
C ALA A 144 -15.59 -13.29 -6.86
N GLU A 145 -16.36 -13.25 -5.78
CA GLU A 145 -16.43 -12.12 -4.85
C GLU A 145 -15.06 -11.82 -4.26
N ARG A 146 -14.34 -12.84 -3.77
CA ARG A 146 -12.97 -12.66 -3.25
C ARG A 146 -12.02 -12.05 -4.28
N VAL A 147 -12.15 -12.40 -5.56
CA VAL A 147 -11.33 -11.79 -6.63
C VAL A 147 -11.70 -10.32 -6.84
N VAL A 148 -13.00 -10.00 -6.81
CA VAL A 148 -13.49 -8.62 -6.93
C VAL A 148 -13.03 -7.79 -5.72
N ASP A 149 -13.19 -8.30 -4.51
CA ASP A 149 -12.78 -7.64 -3.26
C ASP A 149 -11.25 -7.48 -3.21
N LYS A 150 -10.49 -8.44 -3.75
CA LYS A 150 -9.04 -8.29 -3.90
C LYS A 150 -8.67 -7.11 -4.80
N ILE A 151 -9.38 -6.91 -5.90
CA ILE A 151 -9.09 -5.86 -6.89
C ILE A 151 -9.57 -4.50 -6.40
N LEU A 152 -10.78 -4.44 -5.82
CA LEU A 152 -11.43 -3.18 -5.43
C LEU A 152 -11.00 -2.71 -4.03
N LEU A 153 -10.88 -3.63 -3.07
CA LEU A 153 -10.63 -3.32 -1.66
C LEU A 153 -9.24 -3.75 -1.18
N GLY A 154 -8.47 -4.43 -2.03
CA GLY A 154 -7.20 -5.04 -1.64
C GLY A 154 -7.37 -6.17 -0.62
N ALA A 155 -8.59 -6.70 -0.47
CA ALA A 155 -8.97 -7.62 0.60
C ALA A 155 -8.11 -8.89 0.63
N SER A 156 -7.83 -9.40 1.82
CA SER A 156 -7.14 -10.68 2.02
C SER A 156 -7.96 -11.52 2.98
N HIS A 157 -8.41 -12.69 2.51
CA HIS A 157 -9.34 -13.54 3.24
C HIS A 157 -8.63 -14.52 4.17
N TYR A 158 -9.09 -14.60 5.41
CA TYR A 158 -8.58 -15.47 6.45
C TYR A 158 -9.70 -16.30 7.05
N LYS A 159 -9.43 -17.59 7.27
CA LYS A 159 -10.40 -18.54 7.82
C LYS A 159 -9.74 -19.51 8.79
N LEU A 160 -10.44 -19.79 9.88
CA LEU A 160 -10.12 -20.77 10.90
C LEU A 160 -11.33 -21.70 11.07
N GLU A 161 -11.19 -22.93 10.61
CA GLU A 161 -12.19 -23.99 10.77
C GLU A 161 -11.79 -24.91 11.93
N ALA A 162 -12.76 -25.27 12.77
CA ALA A 162 -12.56 -26.24 13.83
C ALA A 162 -12.31 -27.62 13.23
N GLN A 163 -11.21 -28.27 13.66
CA GLN A 163 -10.85 -29.62 13.20
C GLN A 163 -11.10 -30.69 14.28
N SER A 164 -11.77 -30.29 15.35
CA SER A 164 -12.12 -31.10 16.52
C SER A 164 -13.11 -30.30 17.35
N SER A 165 -14.04 -30.99 18.01
CA SER A 165 -15.04 -30.35 18.85
C SER A 165 -14.47 -29.98 20.23
N GLY A 166 -14.74 -28.76 20.70
CA GLY A 166 -14.32 -28.32 22.03
C GLY A 166 -14.36 -26.81 22.22
N LYS A 167 -13.92 -26.37 23.40
CA LYS A 167 -13.76 -24.94 23.72
C LYS A 167 -12.60 -24.34 22.94
N LEU A 168 -12.71 -23.06 22.62
CA LEU A 168 -11.68 -22.28 21.91
C LEU A 168 -10.73 -21.60 22.89
N TYR A 169 -9.43 -21.87 22.71
CA TYR A 169 -8.35 -21.18 23.41
C TYR A 169 -7.37 -20.57 22.42
N LEU A 170 -6.71 -19.49 22.86
CA LEU A 170 -5.52 -18.92 22.24
C LEU A 170 -4.29 -19.33 23.06
N VAL A 171 -3.36 -20.06 22.45
CA VAL A 171 -2.17 -20.55 23.12
C VAL A 171 -1.13 -19.43 23.24
N MET A 172 -0.71 -19.16 24.47
CA MET A 172 0.27 -18.13 24.78
C MET A 172 1.68 -18.61 24.42
N GLN A 173 2.46 -17.74 23.80
CA GLN A 173 3.85 -17.96 23.45
C GLN A 173 4.77 -17.57 24.61
N GLU A 174 6.06 -17.90 24.48
CA GLU A 174 7.08 -17.54 25.47
C GLU A 174 7.04 -16.04 25.82
N GLY A 175 7.18 -15.73 27.11
CA GLY A 175 7.10 -14.35 27.62
C GLY A 175 5.68 -13.78 27.70
N GLY A 176 4.63 -14.61 27.55
CA GLY A 176 3.24 -14.17 27.68
C GLY A 176 2.72 -13.42 26.45
N ARG A 177 3.34 -13.64 25.29
CA ARG A 177 2.91 -13.05 24.01
C ARG A 177 1.78 -13.87 23.40
N THR A 178 0.85 -13.23 22.69
CA THR A 178 -0.28 -13.92 22.04
C THR A 178 0.05 -14.47 20.66
N SER A 179 1.16 -14.02 20.08
CA SER A 179 1.64 -14.46 18.77
C SER A 179 3.16 -14.46 18.70
N ARG A 180 3.69 -15.18 17.71
CA ARG A 180 5.11 -15.20 17.37
C ARG A 180 5.32 -14.64 15.96
N GLN A 181 6.39 -13.87 15.78
CA GLN A 181 6.76 -13.36 14.48
C GLN A 181 7.52 -14.42 13.69
N VAL A 182 7.02 -14.75 12.50
CA VAL A 182 7.64 -15.70 11.58
C VAL A 182 7.75 -15.08 10.19
N THR A 183 8.66 -15.61 9.37
CA THR A 183 8.76 -15.22 7.97
C THR A 183 7.95 -16.18 7.11
N SER A 184 7.13 -15.64 6.21
CA SER A 184 6.31 -16.43 5.29
C SER A 184 6.64 -16.03 3.85
N SER A 185 6.91 -17.02 2.99
CA SER A 185 7.28 -16.82 1.58
C SER A 185 6.14 -17.15 0.62
N PHE A 186 5.46 -18.28 0.83
CA PHE A 186 4.28 -18.70 0.05
C PHE A 186 3.26 -19.37 0.99
N PRO A 187 1.96 -19.07 0.89
CA PRO A 187 1.29 -18.17 -0.07
C PRO A 187 1.30 -16.69 0.33
N ASN A 188 1.79 -16.35 1.52
CA ASN A 188 1.62 -15.02 2.13
C ASN A 188 2.78 -14.03 1.87
N GLY A 189 3.81 -14.43 1.11
CA GLY A 189 4.93 -13.55 0.78
C GLY A 189 4.56 -12.46 -0.24
N ARG A 190 5.32 -11.36 -0.21
CA ARG A 190 5.12 -10.23 -1.13
C ARG A 190 5.43 -10.67 -2.56
N PHE A 191 4.46 -10.46 -3.45
CA PHE A 191 4.47 -10.99 -4.83
C PHE A 191 4.72 -12.51 -4.90
N PHE A 192 4.35 -13.27 -3.87
CA PHE A 192 4.55 -14.72 -3.75
C PHE A 192 6.03 -15.19 -3.73
N LEU A 193 6.99 -14.27 -3.66
CA LEU A 193 8.42 -14.58 -3.82
C LEU A 193 9.30 -13.97 -2.72
N ILE A 194 8.90 -12.84 -2.16
CA ILE A 194 9.68 -12.12 -1.15
C ILE A 194 9.12 -12.49 0.23
N PRO A 195 9.94 -13.05 1.14
CA PRO A 195 9.50 -13.33 2.50
C PRO A 195 8.95 -12.07 3.20
N THR A 196 7.81 -12.20 3.85
CA THR A 196 7.19 -11.14 4.65
C THR A 196 7.12 -11.55 6.11
N LEU A 197 7.18 -10.57 7.00
CA LEU A 197 6.95 -10.78 8.42
C LEU A 197 5.44 -10.93 8.66
N VAL A 198 5.07 -12.02 9.32
CA VAL A 198 3.69 -12.30 9.72
C VAL A 198 3.67 -12.65 11.20
N ASN A 199 2.56 -12.34 11.87
CA ASN A 199 2.28 -12.83 13.21
C ASN A 199 1.52 -14.14 13.09
N GLU A 200 2.05 -15.19 13.71
CA GLU A 200 1.41 -16.50 13.81
C GLU A 200 0.74 -16.65 15.17
N PHE A 201 -0.55 -16.98 15.12
CA PHE A 201 -1.40 -17.26 16.27
C PHE A 201 -1.71 -18.75 16.29
N VAL A 202 -1.67 -19.32 17.49
CA VAL A 202 -1.96 -20.75 17.71
C VAL A 202 -3.25 -20.82 18.53
N PHE A 203 -4.28 -21.38 17.94
CA PHE A 203 -5.54 -21.68 18.62
C PHE A 203 -5.57 -23.14 19.02
N GLU A 204 -6.23 -23.47 20.12
CA GLU A 204 -6.47 -24.85 20.55
C GLU A 204 -7.99 -25.07 20.63
N ILE A 205 -8.49 -26.09 19.93
CA ILE A 205 -9.90 -26.48 19.97
C ILE A 205 -9.96 -27.98 20.22
N GLY A 206 -10.57 -28.41 21.33
CA GLY A 206 -10.68 -29.83 21.65
C GLY A 206 -9.34 -30.56 21.77
N GLY A 207 -8.26 -29.85 22.17
CA GLY A 207 -6.91 -30.39 22.31
C GLY A 207 -6.09 -30.47 21.03
N LYS A 208 -6.60 -29.94 19.91
CA LYS A 208 -5.88 -29.85 18.64
C LYS A 208 -5.50 -28.41 18.34
N GLU A 209 -4.30 -28.20 17.83
CA GLU A 209 -3.78 -26.87 17.48
C GLU A 209 -4.18 -26.45 16.05
N HIS A 210 -4.50 -25.17 15.89
CA HIS A 210 -4.83 -24.52 14.62
C HIS A 210 -3.99 -23.26 14.46
N LEU A 211 -3.33 -23.12 13.31
CA LEU A 211 -2.46 -21.99 13.02
C LEU A 211 -3.18 -20.96 12.16
N LEU A 212 -3.05 -19.68 12.52
CA LEU A 212 -3.48 -18.56 11.68
C LEU A 212 -2.34 -17.54 11.58
N GLN A 213 -1.91 -17.25 10.35
CA GLN A 213 -0.89 -16.25 10.07
C GLN A 213 -1.53 -15.01 9.47
N VAL A 214 -1.28 -13.85 10.06
CA VAL A 214 -1.75 -12.54 9.57
C VAL A 214 -0.57 -11.58 9.40
N PRO A 215 -0.67 -10.51 8.59
CA PRO A 215 0.39 -9.52 8.45
C PRO A 215 0.84 -9.00 9.83
N ALA A 216 2.15 -8.80 10.01
CA ALA A 216 2.70 -8.45 11.33
C ALA A 216 2.16 -7.13 11.89
N GLU A 217 1.71 -6.23 11.01
CA GLU A 217 1.14 -4.93 11.36
C GLU A 217 -0.36 -4.97 11.67
N PHE A 218 -1.05 -6.08 11.39
CA PHE A 218 -2.48 -6.23 11.65
C PHE A 218 -2.75 -6.66 13.10
N ASP A 219 -3.63 -5.93 13.79
CA ASP A 219 -3.99 -6.21 15.17
C ASP A 219 -5.12 -7.25 15.27
N LEU A 220 -4.74 -8.53 15.17
CA LEU A 220 -5.68 -9.63 15.39
C LEU A 220 -6.12 -9.73 16.87
N ASN A 221 -5.34 -9.23 17.84
CA ASN A 221 -5.76 -9.28 19.24
C ASN A 221 -7.01 -8.43 19.47
N GLU A 222 -7.03 -7.21 18.91
CA GLU A 222 -8.20 -6.34 18.95
C GLU A 222 -9.42 -6.98 18.27
N LEU A 223 -9.22 -7.63 17.11
CA LEU A 223 -10.31 -8.36 16.43
C LEU A 223 -10.88 -9.46 17.33
N LEU A 224 -10.01 -10.31 17.90
CA LEU A 224 -10.43 -11.42 18.78
C LEU A 224 -11.18 -10.88 20.00
N ALA A 225 -10.68 -9.82 20.62
CA ALA A 225 -11.31 -9.17 21.77
C ALA A 225 -12.71 -8.65 21.43
N ARG A 226 -12.87 -8.00 20.27
CA ARG A 226 -14.14 -7.47 19.80
C ARG A 226 -15.12 -8.60 19.47
N LYS A 227 -14.67 -9.61 18.73
CA LYS A 227 -15.52 -10.73 18.30
C LYS A 227 -16.06 -11.54 19.47
N PHE A 228 -15.20 -11.89 20.43
CA PHE A 228 -15.56 -12.87 21.47
C PHE A 228 -16.03 -12.24 22.79
N ALA A 229 -15.72 -10.97 23.03
CA ALA A 229 -16.08 -10.30 24.29
C ALA A 229 -16.66 -8.89 24.12
N GLY A 230 -16.77 -8.37 22.89
CA GLY A 230 -17.29 -7.01 22.66
C GLY A 230 -16.41 -5.90 23.26
N ILE A 231 -15.12 -6.18 23.48
CA ILE A 231 -14.14 -5.24 24.06
C ILE A 231 -13.01 -4.95 23.06
N SER A 232 -12.26 -3.88 23.26
CA SER A 232 -11.18 -3.48 22.32
C SER A 232 -9.80 -4.02 22.69
N ASP A 233 -9.60 -4.54 23.89
CA ASP A 233 -8.30 -5.01 24.39
C ASP A 233 -8.39 -6.44 24.92
N LEU A 234 -7.62 -7.34 24.31
CA LEU A 234 -7.57 -8.75 24.67
C LEU A 234 -7.03 -8.98 26.09
N ASN A 235 -6.22 -8.06 26.64
CA ASN A 235 -5.74 -8.17 28.02
C ASN A 235 -6.87 -8.07 29.05
N GLN A 236 -8.03 -7.57 28.66
CA GLN A 236 -9.21 -7.46 29.51
C GLN A 236 -10.16 -8.65 29.35
N LEU A 237 -9.83 -9.61 28.48
CA LEU A 237 -10.71 -10.72 28.13
C LEU A 237 -11.13 -11.55 29.35
N GLU A 238 -10.22 -11.81 30.28
CA GLU A 238 -10.49 -12.59 31.50
C GLU A 238 -11.56 -11.96 32.41
N ARG A 239 -11.89 -10.67 32.21
CA ARG A 239 -12.98 -9.99 32.92
C ARG A 239 -14.36 -10.38 32.38
N VAL A 240 -14.43 -10.73 31.10
CA VAL A 240 -15.66 -11.06 30.37
C VAL A 240 -15.80 -12.57 30.25
N VAL A 241 -14.75 -13.24 29.76
CA VAL A 241 -14.68 -14.69 29.57
C VAL A 241 -13.81 -15.27 30.67
N LYS A 242 -14.43 -15.99 31.61
CA LYS A 242 -13.70 -16.50 32.79
C LYS A 242 -12.78 -17.67 32.41
N PRO A 243 -11.53 -17.70 32.93
CA PRO A 243 -10.66 -18.86 32.76
C PRO A 243 -11.28 -20.12 33.35
N ASP A 244 -10.96 -21.28 32.76
CA ASP A 244 -11.38 -22.56 33.33
C ASP A 244 -10.58 -22.90 34.61
N LEU A 245 -11.14 -23.78 35.45
CA LEU A 245 -10.47 -24.29 36.65
C LEU A 245 -9.14 -24.99 36.28
N GLY A 246 -8.06 -24.65 37.00
CA GLY A 246 -6.72 -25.20 36.74
C GLY A 246 -5.92 -24.47 35.66
N TYR A 247 -6.33 -23.26 35.28
CA TYR A 247 -5.59 -22.41 34.35
C TYR A 247 -4.15 -22.15 34.80
N THR A 248 -3.20 -22.49 33.93
CA THR A 248 -1.75 -22.39 34.15
C THR A 248 -1.12 -21.13 33.56
N GLY A 249 -1.90 -20.26 32.91
CA GLY A 249 -1.38 -19.07 32.19
C GLY A 249 -0.92 -19.35 30.76
N SER A 250 -0.91 -20.60 30.30
CA SER A 250 -0.37 -20.97 28.97
C SER A 250 -1.38 -20.87 27.83
N ARG A 251 -2.67 -20.65 28.11
CA ARG A 251 -3.73 -20.54 27.09
C ARG A 251 -4.89 -19.64 27.54
N LEU A 252 -5.22 -18.64 26.75
CA LEU A 252 -6.32 -17.72 27.03
C LEU A 252 -7.64 -18.27 26.45
N LYS A 253 -8.66 -18.43 27.29
CA LYS A 253 -9.98 -18.89 26.82
C LYS A 253 -10.69 -17.76 26.07
N LEU A 254 -11.09 -18.02 24.82
CA LEU A 254 -11.73 -17.02 23.98
C LEU A 254 -13.26 -17.09 24.03
N SER A 255 -13.86 -18.29 24.09
CA SER A 255 -15.32 -18.48 24.09
C SER A 255 -15.73 -19.46 25.19
N ASP A 256 -16.88 -19.20 25.82
CA ASP A 256 -17.54 -20.16 26.72
C ASP A 256 -18.27 -21.25 25.93
N ASP A 257 -18.82 -20.89 24.78
CA ASP A 257 -19.53 -21.81 23.89
C ASP A 257 -18.51 -22.70 23.15
N PRO A 258 -18.71 -24.03 23.17
CA PRO A 258 -17.89 -24.96 22.42
C PRO A 258 -18.21 -24.90 20.93
N PHE A 259 -17.22 -25.25 20.11
CA PHE A 259 -17.37 -25.45 18.67
C PHE A 259 -17.44 -26.95 18.35
N GLU A 260 -18.16 -27.31 17.30
CA GLU A 260 -18.16 -28.63 16.70
C GLU A 260 -17.11 -28.73 15.58
N GLU A 261 -16.66 -29.94 15.27
CA GLU A 261 -15.79 -30.18 14.11
C GLU A 261 -16.48 -29.73 12.82
N GLY A 262 -15.78 -28.92 12.03
CA GLY A 262 -16.30 -28.29 10.80
C GLY A 262 -16.84 -26.87 11.00
N ASP A 263 -17.03 -26.42 12.24
CA ASP A 263 -17.50 -25.06 12.50
C ASP A 263 -16.50 -24.01 12.05
N VAL A 264 -17.02 -22.92 11.47
CA VAL A 264 -16.23 -21.74 11.15
C VAL A 264 -16.08 -20.90 12.42
N VAL A 265 -14.94 -21.05 13.07
CA VAL A 265 -14.62 -20.33 14.31
C VAL A 265 -14.38 -18.85 14.03
N LEU A 266 -13.64 -18.57 12.95
CA LEU A 266 -13.27 -17.23 12.55
C LEU A 266 -13.11 -17.15 11.04
N ALA A 267 -13.88 -16.29 10.38
CA ALA A 267 -13.70 -15.91 8.99
C ALA A 267 -13.75 -14.38 8.88
N PHE A 268 -12.77 -13.80 8.20
CA PHE A 268 -12.70 -12.36 8.01
C PHE A 268 -11.81 -11.97 6.83
N ASP A 269 -12.06 -10.77 6.31
CA ASP A 269 -11.18 -10.10 5.37
C ASP A 269 -10.36 -9.02 6.06
N ILE A 270 -9.09 -8.91 5.68
CA ILE A 270 -8.27 -7.72 5.95
C ILE A 270 -8.32 -6.82 4.73
N LEU A 271 -8.97 -5.66 4.86
CA LEU A 271 -9.03 -4.63 3.84
C LEU A 271 -7.75 -3.79 3.88
N LEU A 272 -7.30 -3.28 2.72
CA LEU A 272 -6.00 -2.59 2.59
C LEU A 272 -5.89 -1.28 3.40
N GLY A 273 -7.02 -0.64 3.70
CA GLY A 273 -7.08 0.69 4.30
C GLY A 273 -6.82 1.81 3.29
N ASP A 274 -6.56 3.02 3.80
CA ASP A 274 -6.35 4.20 3.00
C ASP A 274 -4.96 4.22 2.33
N ALA A 275 -4.95 4.60 1.06
CA ALA A 275 -3.73 4.88 0.29
C ALA A 275 -3.55 6.39 0.13
N LEU A 276 -2.47 6.92 0.68
CA LEU A 276 -2.15 8.35 0.69
C LEU A 276 -1.02 8.66 -0.27
N PHE A 277 -1.00 9.89 -0.81
CA PHE A 277 0.18 10.47 -1.41
C PHE A 277 0.80 11.46 -0.42
N VAL A 278 2.00 11.14 0.05
CA VAL A 278 2.77 12.02 0.94
C VAL A 278 3.47 13.08 0.09
N ASP A 279 3.13 14.35 0.32
CA ASP A 279 3.82 15.48 -0.29
C ASP A 279 5.18 15.70 0.39
N ARG A 280 6.26 15.43 -0.36
CA ARG A 280 7.64 15.59 0.10
C ARG A 280 8.25 16.92 -0.31
N PHE A 281 7.58 17.68 -1.17
CA PHE A 281 8.11 18.92 -1.74
C PHE A 281 7.65 20.13 -0.93
N THR A 282 6.33 20.30 -0.78
CA THR A 282 5.72 21.49 -0.16
C THR A 282 6.14 21.63 1.30
N TYR A 283 6.36 20.52 2.01
CA TYR A 283 6.81 20.50 3.41
C TYR A 283 8.15 21.23 3.65
N ASN A 284 8.98 21.43 2.62
CA ASN A 284 10.22 22.20 2.76
C ASN A 284 9.99 23.73 2.76
N PHE A 285 8.80 24.19 2.42
CA PHE A 285 8.45 25.60 2.25
C PHE A 285 7.28 26.04 3.13
N VAL A 286 6.55 25.10 3.72
CA VAL A 286 5.42 25.35 4.61
C VAL A 286 5.76 24.76 5.97
N LYS A 287 5.55 25.56 7.02
CA LYS A 287 5.63 25.09 8.39
C LYS A 287 4.32 24.37 8.71
N PRO A 288 4.33 23.10 9.14
CA PRO A 288 3.10 22.40 9.51
C PRO A 288 2.54 22.96 10.82
N GLU A 289 1.23 22.88 10.95
CA GLU A 289 0.48 23.40 12.10
C GLU A 289 0.00 22.25 13.00
N ALA A 290 -0.38 22.58 14.24
CA ALA A 290 -1.06 21.59 15.06
C ALA A 290 -2.32 21.09 14.35
N GLY A 291 -2.56 19.78 14.40
CA GLY A 291 -3.60 19.13 13.62
C GLY A 291 -3.10 18.52 12.31
N ASP A 292 -1.97 18.94 11.73
CA ASP A 292 -1.52 18.35 10.48
C ASP A 292 -1.05 16.89 10.64
N PRO A 293 -1.35 16.01 9.67
CA PRO A 293 -0.71 14.69 9.60
C PRO A 293 0.75 14.83 9.13
N ALA A 294 1.67 14.25 9.89
CA ALA A 294 3.09 14.25 9.59
C ALA A 294 3.62 12.83 9.42
N VAL A 295 4.40 12.62 8.36
CA VAL A 295 5.17 11.40 8.14
C VAL A 295 6.63 11.68 8.44
N PHE A 296 7.23 10.93 9.35
CA PHE A 296 8.61 11.14 9.79
C PHE A 296 9.34 9.82 9.99
N ARG A 297 10.67 9.87 9.89
CA ARG A 297 11.56 8.73 10.13
C ARG A 297 11.89 8.63 11.61
N THR A 298 11.84 7.43 12.18
CA THR A 298 12.02 7.22 13.62
C THR A 298 13.47 7.02 14.05
N GLY A 299 14.37 6.67 13.13
CA GLY A 299 15.73 6.21 13.46
C GLY A 299 16.61 7.17 14.28
N SER A 300 16.33 8.48 14.26
CA SER A 300 17.09 9.49 15.02
C SER A 300 16.41 9.97 16.30
N ILE A 301 15.18 9.51 16.59
CA ILE A 301 14.39 10.05 17.70
C ILE A 301 14.97 9.63 19.06
N ASP A 302 15.41 8.37 19.18
CA ASP A 302 15.98 7.86 20.44
C ASP A 302 17.27 8.62 20.80
N GLU A 303 18.14 8.87 19.81
CA GLU A 303 19.38 9.66 19.98
C GLU A 303 19.06 11.11 20.39
N PHE A 304 18.13 11.76 19.70
CA PHE A 304 17.72 13.14 20.00
C PHE A 304 17.14 13.28 21.41
N ASN A 305 16.29 12.34 21.84
CA ASN A 305 15.73 12.33 23.20
C ASN A 305 16.81 12.14 24.27
N HIS A 306 17.87 11.38 23.96
CA HIS A 306 19.02 11.21 24.84
C HIS A 306 19.81 12.51 25.00
N GLU A 307 20.11 13.19 23.90
CA GLU A 307 20.82 14.48 23.91
C GLU A 307 20.05 15.57 24.66
N LEU A 308 18.73 15.60 24.53
CA LEU A 308 17.86 16.52 25.27
C LEU A 308 17.77 16.20 26.77
N GLY A 309 18.27 15.05 27.23
CA GLY A 309 18.11 14.59 28.59
C GLY A 309 16.64 14.41 28.98
N THR A 310 15.78 14.03 28.03
CA THR A 310 14.33 13.87 28.26
C THR A 310 14.02 12.86 29.36
N PHE A 311 14.91 11.89 29.58
CA PHE A 311 14.82 10.88 30.64
C PHE A 311 16.08 10.91 31.52
N PRO A 312 16.24 11.93 32.39
CA PRO A 312 17.52 12.21 33.05
C PRO A 312 17.87 11.21 34.17
N GLN A 313 16.94 10.31 34.55
CA GLN A 313 17.16 9.27 35.57
C GLN A 313 17.32 7.87 34.98
N ASP A 314 17.41 7.71 33.66
CA ASP A 314 17.51 6.39 33.03
C ASP A 314 18.96 5.86 33.13
N PRO A 315 19.23 4.82 33.94
CA PRO A 315 20.59 4.34 34.19
C PRO A 315 21.20 3.60 32.97
N MET A 316 20.37 3.30 31.96
CA MET A 316 20.76 2.73 30.68
C MET A 316 19.83 3.33 29.61
N PRO A 317 20.34 4.09 28.62
CA PRO A 317 19.51 4.62 27.54
C PRO A 317 19.08 3.47 26.63
N MET A 318 18.02 2.76 27.04
CA MET A 318 17.40 1.75 26.19
C MET A 318 16.67 2.46 25.05
N PRO A 319 16.85 2.02 23.79
CA PRO A 319 16.09 2.58 22.69
C PRO A 319 14.60 2.32 22.93
N ARG A 320 13.79 3.37 22.95
CA ARG A 320 12.36 3.29 23.28
C ARG A 320 11.53 2.99 22.03
N ILE A 321 11.94 3.52 20.89
CA ILE A 321 11.36 3.15 19.60
C ILE A 321 12.09 1.92 19.04
N GLY A 322 13.42 1.92 19.06
CA GLY A 322 14.23 0.74 18.71
C GLY A 322 14.13 0.29 17.25
N GLU A 323 13.55 1.12 16.38
CA GLU A 323 13.42 0.83 14.96
C GLU A 323 13.54 2.09 14.10
N ASP A 324 13.98 1.88 12.87
CA ASP A 324 14.11 2.92 11.85
C ASP A 324 13.08 2.69 10.74
N LYS A 325 11.88 3.24 10.96
CA LYS A 325 10.73 3.14 10.05
C LYS A 325 10.14 4.53 9.80
N TYR A 326 9.20 4.58 8.86
CA TYR A 326 8.35 5.75 8.66
C TYR A 326 7.08 5.60 9.48
N TYR A 327 6.85 6.56 10.37
CA TYR A 327 5.60 6.68 11.12
C TYR A 327 4.77 7.81 10.54
N ILE A 328 3.45 7.65 10.63
CA ILE A 328 2.48 8.73 10.42
C ILE A 328 1.79 9.02 11.76
N LYS A 329 1.77 10.29 12.16
CA LYS A 329 1.06 10.77 13.35
C LYS A 329 0.44 12.14 13.07
N ARG A 330 -0.47 12.56 13.93
CA ARG A 330 -0.98 13.93 13.96
C ARG A 330 -0.07 14.79 14.85
N LEU A 331 0.30 15.98 14.37
CA LEU A 331 0.95 16.98 15.21
C LEU A 331 -0.06 17.50 16.23
N VAL A 332 0.29 17.47 17.51
CA VAL A 332 -0.62 17.87 18.60
C VAL A 332 -0.22 19.18 19.27
N GLY A 333 0.93 19.75 18.91
CA GLY A 333 1.41 21.02 19.43
C GLY A 333 2.56 21.57 18.61
N GLU A 334 2.75 22.87 18.73
CA GLU A 334 3.76 23.68 18.07
C GLU A 334 4.80 24.21 19.06
N PRO A 335 5.95 24.72 18.59
CA PRO A 335 6.91 25.39 19.45
C PRO A 335 6.27 26.51 20.27
N GLY A 336 6.28 26.38 21.61
CA GLY A 336 5.67 27.32 22.55
C GLY A 336 4.40 26.79 23.22
N ASP A 337 3.78 25.74 22.68
CA ASP A 337 2.58 25.14 23.27
C ASP A 337 2.88 24.39 24.57
N LYS A 338 1.91 24.44 25.49
CA LYS A 338 1.93 23.66 26.73
C LYS A 338 1.01 22.46 26.58
N LEU A 339 1.61 21.26 26.56
CA LEU A 339 0.88 20.01 26.51
C LEU A 339 0.75 19.40 27.91
N ARG A 340 -0.44 18.92 28.27
CA ARG A 340 -0.72 18.23 29.53
C ARG A 340 -1.56 16.99 29.29
N LEU A 341 -1.15 15.85 29.84
CA LEU A 341 -1.99 14.66 29.90
C LEU A 341 -2.74 14.66 31.23
N THR A 342 -4.07 14.73 31.16
CA THR A 342 -4.95 14.66 32.33
C THR A 342 -5.68 13.33 32.31
N ILE A 343 -5.67 12.61 33.43
CA ILE A 343 -6.41 11.36 33.56
C ILE A 343 -7.68 11.63 34.39
N PRO A 344 -8.89 11.41 33.84
CA PRO A 344 -10.13 11.54 34.59
C PRO A 344 -10.14 10.69 35.88
N GLN A 345 -10.63 11.26 36.98
CA GLN A 345 -10.60 10.62 38.31
C GLN A 345 -11.34 9.28 38.35
N GLU A 346 -12.35 9.09 37.50
CA GLU A 346 -13.10 7.85 37.35
C GLU A 346 -12.21 6.64 37.00
N PHE A 347 -11.11 6.86 36.27
CA PHE A 347 -10.15 5.82 35.91
C PHE A 347 -9.19 5.45 37.07
N GLY A 348 -9.09 6.31 38.08
CA GLY A 348 -8.35 6.02 39.33
C GLY A 348 -9.15 5.20 40.35
N THR A 349 -10.42 4.87 40.07
CA THR A 349 -11.26 4.15 41.02
C THR A 349 -10.91 2.66 41.08
N LYS A 350 -11.05 2.02 42.26
CA LYS A 350 -10.84 0.57 42.43
C LYS A 350 -11.66 -0.28 41.46
N LYS A 351 -12.83 0.21 41.05
CA LYS A 351 -13.71 -0.41 40.07
C LYS A 351 -13.05 -0.48 38.68
N PHE A 352 -12.28 0.54 38.31
CA PHE A 352 -11.59 0.62 37.02
C PHE A 352 -10.22 -0.07 37.05
N THR A 353 -9.43 0.17 38.11
CA THR A 353 -8.07 -0.38 38.24
C THR A 353 -8.01 -1.88 38.52
N GLY A 354 -9.11 -2.47 39.01
CA GLY A 354 -9.15 -3.88 39.40
C GLY A 354 -8.14 -4.20 40.52
N ASN A 355 -7.94 -3.26 41.45
CA ASN A 355 -6.95 -3.31 42.53
C ASN A 355 -5.47 -3.37 42.08
N ARG A 356 -5.16 -3.06 40.82
CA ARG A 356 -3.77 -2.95 40.32
C ARG A 356 -3.21 -1.53 40.55
N ASN A 357 -1.88 -1.43 40.53
CA ASN A 357 -1.21 -0.14 40.60
C ASN A 357 -1.52 0.70 39.36
N PHE A 358 -1.82 1.98 39.57
CA PHE A 358 -2.24 2.90 38.51
C PHE A 358 -1.15 3.13 37.45
N ALA A 359 0.12 3.02 37.82
CA ALA A 359 1.24 3.07 36.88
C ALA A 359 1.17 1.94 35.82
N ASP A 360 0.65 0.76 36.17
CA ASP A 360 0.51 -0.37 35.24
C ASP A 360 -0.63 -0.16 34.23
N LEU A 361 -1.54 0.78 34.48
CA LEU A 361 -2.69 1.12 33.64
C LEU A 361 -2.34 2.16 32.57
N VAL A 362 -1.53 3.17 32.94
CA VAL A 362 -1.02 4.19 32.00
C VAL A 362 -0.09 3.56 30.95
N VAL A 363 0.69 2.55 31.34
CA VAL A 363 1.55 1.78 30.41
C VAL A 363 0.73 0.92 29.43
N ARG A 364 -0.56 0.67 29.72
CA ARG A 364 -1.45 -0.19 28.94
C ARG A 364 -2.50 0.57 28.11
N GLY A 365 -2.43 1.90 28.03
CA GLY A 365 -3.22 2.71 27.10
C GLY A 365 -4.62 3.13 27.58
N ASP A 366 -4.86 3.17 28.90
CA ASP A 366 -6.12 3.68 29.45
C ASP A 366 -6.32 5.20 29.20
N PRO A 367 -7.57 5.73 29.24
CA PRO A 367 -7.92 7.00 28.62
C PRO A 367 -7.34 8.21 29.37
N ALA A 368 -6.33 8.84 28.78
CA ALA A 368 -5.87 10.17 29.16
C ALA A 368 -6.42 11.20 28.15
N ILE A 369 -6.84 12.35 28.65
CA ILE A 369 -7.20 13.50 27.83
C ILE A 369 -5.92 14.33 27.66
N LEU A 370 -5.49 14.48 26.41
CA LEU A 370 -4.42 15.42 26.09
C LEU A 370 -5.01 16.83 25.99
N GLU A 371 -4.39 17.77 26.69
CA GLU A 371 -4.71 19.19 26.65
C GLU A 371 -3.57 19.98 25.99
N ARG A 372 -3.93 20.92 25.12
CA ARG A 372 -3.05 21.90 24.47
C ARG A 372 -3.41 23.29 24.97
N ASN A 373 -2.45 23.99 25.57
CA ASN A 373 -2.64 25.35 26.14
C ASN A 373 -3.81 25.46 27.14
N GLY A 374 -4.10 24.36 27.85
CA GLY A 374 -5.19 24.28 28.83
C GLY A 374 -6.56 23.91 28.25
N GLN A 375 -6.65 23.68 26.94
CA GLN A 375 -7.86 23.19 26.26
C GLN A 375 -7.73 21.71 25.88
N PRO A 376 -8.76 20.88 26.08
CA PRO A 376 -8.72 19.46 25.71
C PRO A 376 -8.72 19.28 24.19
N THR A 377 -7.87 18.37 23.69
CA THR A 377 -7.74 18.03 22.26
C THR A 377 -8.79 17.00 21.82
N THR A 378 -10.06 17.22 22.20
CA THR A 378 -11.17 16.30 21.92
C THR A 378 -12.05 16.76 20.77
N GLY A 379 -12.43 15.84 19.88
CA GLY A 379 -13.35 16.11 18.77
C GLY A 379 -12.67 16.57 17.48
N CYS A 380 -13.48 16.84 16.45
CA CYS A 380 -12.99 17.18 15.10
C CYS A 380 -12.46 18.62 14.96
N ILE A 381 -12.74 19.49 15.94
CA ILE A 381 -12.33 20.91 15.94
C ILE A 381 -11.15 21.18 16.88
N ALA A 382 -10.52 20.13 17.42
CA ALA A 382 -9.50 20.21 18.46
C ALA A 382 -8.25 21.02 18.06
N PHE A 383 -8.08 21.30 16.77
CA PHE A 383 -6.93 21.99 16.19
C PHE A 383 -7.32 23.12 15.22
N ASP A 384 -8.57 23.58 15.24
CA ASP A 384 -9.08 24.64 14.35
C ASP A 384 -8.72 26.06 14.82
N GLU A 385 -7.94 26.20 15.91
CA GLU A 385 -7.58 27.47 16.57
C GLU A 385 -6.23 28.05 16.14
#